data_AF-A0A117SA86-F1
#
_entry.id   AF-A0A117SA86-F1
#
_cell.length_a   1.000
_cell.length_b   1.000
_cell.length_c   1.000
_cell.angle_alpha   90.00
_cell.angle_beta   90.00
_cell.angle_gamma   90.00
#
_symmetry.space_group_name_H-M   'P 1'
#
loop_
_entity.id
_entity.type
_entity.pdbx_description
1 polymer ?
#
loop_
_entity_poly.entity_id
_entity_poly.type
_entity_poly.pdbx_seq_one_letter_code
_entity_poly.pdbx_strand_id
1 'polypeptide(L)'
;MAGSKQMKDNSIPDSLHNSIKAFLSLLKTMYRSMPLLMIVFTFLIVYLATKLSSNATTMVAILSAVIVISSICIYVKSNNYGEAVLALSAGLFTVYTVEWTPSLFIGFIVVWILFTVTVFFINSVRIASKIESILLDAAISLGNREQTDKETKKQLEAISNSVKNSVLMPDERAEILRLFCFRKIDIDKMQTGLHWVNIYFGITKIPYMDLASFVSEVIKNTTLYAGITIDNVFDYIYVGMRNTPASPLEYIDIFKKTRHILASTKNTILYFQTLNDFFSSGQLINKVEEYVESIVVID
;
A
#
# COMPACT_ATOMS: atom_id res chain seq x y z
N MET A 1 -45.87 1.18 -27.14
CA MET A 1 -45.33 1.48 -28.48
C MET A 1 -44.14 2.39 -28.29
N ALA A 2 -43.00 2.04 -28.90
CA ALA A 2 -41.68 2.72 -28.87
C ALA A 2 -40.97 2.74 -27.50
N GLY A 3 -39.74 2.26 -27.36
CA GLY A 3 -38.82 1.70 -28.35
C GLY A 3 -37.50 1.40 -27.66
N SER A 4 -37.05 0.16 -27.79
CA SER A 4 -35.70 -0.29 -27.49
C SER A 4 -34.67 0.54 -28.26
N LYS A 5 -33.75 1.17 -27.53
CA LYS A 5 -32.49 1.78 -28.00
C LYS A 5 -31.70 2.07 -26.72
N GLN A 6 -30.55 1.48 -26.42
CA GLN A 6 -29.45 1.14 -27.28
C GLN A 6 -28.69 -0.08 -26.70
N MET A 7 -28.83 -1.26 -27.30
CA MET A 7 -27.66 -2.12 -27.49
C MET A 7 -26.89 -1.47 -28.63
N LYS A 8 -25.97 -0.56 -28.28
CA LYS A 8 -25.06 0.03 -29.26
C LYS A 8 -23.88 -0.92 -29.38
N ASP A 9 -23.68 -1.41 -30.59
CA ASP A 9 -22.55 -2.22 -31.03
C ASP A 9 -21.27 -1.90 -30.26
N ASN A 10 -20.84 -2.84 -29.39
CA ASN A 10 -19.44 -2.97 -29.04
C ASN A 10 -18.75 -3.56 -30.25
N SER A 11 -18.43 -2.71 -31.22
CA SER A 11 -17.69 -3.13 -32.40
C SER A 11 -16.34 -3.70 -31.93
N ILE A 12 -15.96 -4.87 -32.44
CA ILE A 12 -14.66 -5.52 -32.19
C ILE A 12 -13.46 -4.53 -32.28
N PRO A 13 -13.44 -3.52 -33.19
CA PRO A 13 -12.36 -2.53 -33.18
C PRO A 13 -12.36 -1.62 -31.95
N ASP A 14 -13.51 -1.29 -31.35
CA ASP A 14 -13.56 -0.45 -30.13
C ASP A 14 -13.06 -1.22 -28.89
N SER A 15 -13.34 -2.52 -28.80
CA SER A 15 -12.82 -3.37 -27.71
C SER A 15 -11.31 -3.61 -27.83
N LEU A 16 -10.80 -3.79 -29.06
CA LEU A 16 -9.37 -3.86 -29.36
C LEU A 16 -8.66 -2.54 -29.07
N HIS A 17 -9.23 -1.40 -29.50
CA HIS A 17 -8.65 -0.09 -29.24
C HIS A 17 -8.58 0.19 -27.73
N ASN A 18 -9.64 -0.13 -26.99
CA ASN A 18 -9.65 0.01 -25.53
C ASN A 18 -8.65 -0.93 -24.86
N SER A 19 -8.48 -2.16 -25.36
CA SER A 19 -7.48 -3.11 -24.85
C SER A 19 -6.05 -2.65 -25.12
N ILE A 20 -5.77 -2.11 -26.31
CA ILE A 20 -4.47 -1.52 -26.67
C ILE A 20 -4.19 -0.28 -25.81
N LYS A 21 -5.19 0.58 -25.61
CA LYS A 21 -5.06 1.75 -24.76
C LYS A 21 -4.80 1.37 -23.30
N ALA A 22 -5.47 0.33 -22.81
CA ALA A 22 -5.23 -0.25 -21.49
C ALA A 22 -3.83 -0.88 -21.40
N PHE A 23 -3.37 -1.55 -22.44
CA PHE A 23 -2.02 -2.11 -22.49
C PHE A 23 -0.94 -1.01 -22.52
N LEU A 24 -1.14 0.05 -23.30
CA LEU A 24 -0.25 1.20 -23.36
C LEU A 24 -0.24 1.99 -22.06
N SER A 25 -1.38 2.13 -21.38
CA SER A 25 -1.44 2.75 -20.06
C SER A 25 -0.73 1.89 -19.01
N LEU A 26 -0.89 0.55 -19.07
CA LEU A 26 -0.13 -0.38 -18.24
C LEU A 26 1.38 -0.27 -18.50
N LEU A 27 1.82 -0.25 -19.76
CA LEU A 27 3.23 -0.06 -20.13
C LEU A 27 3.78 1.27 -19.61
N LYS A 28 3.01 2.36 -19.73
CA LYS A 28 3.41 3.68 -19.24
C LYS A 28 3.52 3.70 -17.71
N THR A 29 2.59 3.05 -17.02
CA THR A 29 2.61 2.91 -15.55
C THR A 29 3.77 2.01 -15.09
N MET A 30 4.03 0.90 -15.80
CA MET A 30 5.16 0.01 -15.54
C MET A 30 6.50 0.71 -15.77
N TYR A 31 6.64 1.49 -16.85
CA TYR A 31 7.83 2.29 -17.11
C TYR A 31 8.05 3.36 -16.04
N ARG A 32 6.99 4.00 -15.54
CA ARG A 32 7.08 4.98 -14.46
C ARG A 32 7.48 4.35 -13.12
N SER A 33 7.01 3.13 -12.85
CA SER A 33 7.28 2.41 -11.61
C SER A 33 8.67 1.75 -11.61
N MET A 34 9.07 1.14 -12.73
CA MET A 34 10.28 0.32 -12.86
C MET A 34 10.93 0.46 -14.25
N PRO A 35 11.54 1.63 -14.57
CA PRO A 35 12.06 1.91 -15.91
C PRO A 35 13.21 0.97 -16.33
N LEU A 36 14.07 0.59 -15.39
CA LEU A 36 15.23 -0.26 -15.66
C LEU A 36 14.81 -1.70 -16.02
N LEU A 37 13.81 -2.25 -15.33
CA LEU A 37 13.25 -3.57 -15.62
C LEU A 37 12.58 -3.62 -16.99
N MET A 38 11.89 -2.54 -17.39
CA MET A 38 11.29 -2.45 -18.72
C MET A 38 12.34 -2.49 -19.83
N ILE A 39 13.46 -1.79 -19.68
CA ILE A 39 14.56 -1.80 -20.65
C ILE A 39 15.15 -3.22 -20.78
N VAL A 40 15.42 -3.87 -19.64
CA VAL A 40 15.92 -5.26 -19.61
C VAL A 40 14.93 -6.22 -20.27
N PHE A 41 13.64 -6.08 -19.98
CA PHE A 41 12.58 -6.90 -20.57
C PHE A 41 12.50 -6.75 -22.09
N THR A 42 12.52 -5.51 -22.61
CA THR A 42 12.51 -5.25 -24.05
C THR A 42 13.76 -5.84 -24.72
N PHE A 43 14.93 -5.68 -24.12
CA PHE A 43 16.17 -6.28 -24.63
C PHE A 43 16.10 -7.81 -24.70
N LEU A 44 15.58 -8.47 -23.66
CA LEU A 44 15.42 -9.92 -23.62
C LEU A 44 14.45 -10.43 -24.71
N ILE A 45 13.35 -9.72 -24.95
CA ILE A 45 12.39 -10.07 -26.01
C ILE A 45 13.04 -9.94 -27.40
N VAL A 46 13.75 -8.84 -27.66
CA VAL A 46 14.43 -8.62 -28.95
C VAL A 46 15.52 -9.68 -29.17
N TYR A 47 16.27 -10.02 -28.13
CA TYR A 47 17.26 -11.10 -28.19
C TYR A 47 16.61 -12.46 -28.48
N LEU A 48 15.48 -12.78 -27.83
CA LEU A 48 14.75 -14.01 -28.09
C LEU A 48 14.22 -14.05 -29.54
N ALA A 49 13.66 -12.95 -30.02
CA ALA A 49 13.10 -12.83 -31.37
C ALA A 49 14.17 -12.98 -32.47
N THR A 50 15.35 -12.39 -32.28
CA THR A 50 16.48 -12.54 -33.20
C THR A 50 16.99 -13.98 -33.24
N LYS A 51 17.02 -14.68 -32.11
CA LYS A 51 17.37 -16.11 -32.04
C LYS A 51 16.31 -17.02 -32.67
N LEU A 52 15.03 -16.70 -32.53
CA LEU A 52 13.93 -17.37 -33.23
C LEU A 52 14.04 -17.24 -34.76
N SER A 53 14.57 -16.12 -35.26
CA SER A 53 14.73 -15.85 -36.69
C SER A 53 15.95 -16.56 -37.32
N SER A 54 16.97 -16.93 -36.56
CA SER A 54 18.13 -17.66 -37.09
C SER A 54 17.89 -19.18 -36.93
N ASN A 55 17.45 -19.82 -38.02
CA ASN A 55 17.06 -21.24 -38.25
C ASN A 55 17.53 -22.41 -37.35
N ALA A 56 18.45 -22.29 -36.40
CA ALA A 56 19.01 -23.43 -35.69
C ALA A 56 18.10 -24.06 -34.62
N THR A 57 17.05 -23.39 -34.13
CA THR A 57 16.33 -23.85 -32.93
C THR A 57 14.86 -23.39 -32.85
N THR A 58 14.14 -23.30 -33.98
CA THR A 58 12.71 -22.92 -33.97
C THR A 58 11.86 -23.83 -33.08
N MET A 59 12.11 -25.15 -33.11
CA MET A 59 11.40 -26.13 -32.27
C MET A 59 11.68 -25.95 -30.77
N VAL A 60 12.96 -25.79 -30.38
CA VAL A 60 13.38 -25.51 -29.00
C VAL A 60 12.80 -24.18 -28.50
N ALA A 61 12.77 -23.17 -29.34
CA ALA A 61 12.21 -21.87 -29.00
C ALA A 61 10.68 -21.90 -28.84
N ILE A 62 9.96 -22.62 -29.70
CA ILE A 62 8.50 -22.83 -29.57
C ILE A 62 8.19 -23.59 -28.28
N LEU A 63 8.90 -24.68 -28.00
CA LEU A 63 8.71 -25.46 -26.77
C LEU A 63 9.01 -24.63 -25.52
N SER A 64 10.11 -23.86 -25.53
CA SER A 64 10.46 -22.93 -24.45
C SER A 64 9.35 -21.89 -24.22
N ALA A 65 8.76 -21.34 -25.30
CA ALA A 65 7.65 -20.39 -25.19
C ALA A 65 6.41 -21.04 -24.57
N VAL A 66 6.05 -22.27 -24.96
CA VAL A 66 4.94 -23.02 -24.36
C VAL A 66 5.17 -23.23 -22.87
N ILE A 67 6.37 -23.65 -22.47
CA ILE A 67 6.72 -23.87 -21.06
C ILE A 67 6.63 -22.56 -20.25
N VAL A 68 7.11 -21.45 -20.80
CA VAL A 68 6.97 -20.13 -20.15
C VAL A 68 5.51 -19.77 -19.97
N ILE A 69 4.67 -19.92 -21.01
CA ILE A 69 3.24 -19.63 -20.93
C ILE A 69 2.55 -20.51 -19.89
N SER A 70 2.83 -21.81 -19.88
CA SER A 70 2.30 -22.74 -18.88
C SER A 70 2.73 -22.37 -17.46
N SER A 71 4.00 -21.99 -17.28
CA SER A 71 4.53 -21.57 -15.98
C SER A 71 3.91 -20.25 -15.50
N ILE A 72 3.65 -19.30 -16.41
CA ILE A 72 2.92 -18.07 -16.09
C ILE A 72 1.49 -18.39 -15.68
N CYS A 73 0.82 -19.31 -16.37
CA CYS A 73 -0.54 -19.73 -16.03
C CYS A 73 -0.60 -20.35 -14.62
N ILE A 74 0.37 -21.19 -14.27
CA ILE A 74 0.52 -21.75 -12.92
C ILE A 74 0.71 -20.61 -11.91
N TYR A 75 1.64 -19.68 -12.15
CA TYR A 75 1.88 -18.55 -11.25
C TYR A 75 0.62 -17.70 -11.03
N VAL A 76 -0.12 -17.39 -12.09
CA VAL A 76 -1.34 -16.57 -11.99
C VAL A 76 -2.39 -17.26 -11.14
N LYS A 77 -2.50 -18.59 -11.23
CA LYS A 77 -3.48 -19.39 -10.48
C LYS A 77 -3.06 -19.66 -9.03
N SER A 78 -1.81 -20.02 -8.79
CA SER A 78 -1.34 -20.45 -7.46
C SER A 78 -0.79 -19.30 -6.62
N ASN A 79 -0.47 -18.15 -7.22
CA ASN A 79 0.25 -17.05 -6.59
C ASN A 79 1.59 -17.45 -5.95
N ASN A 80 2.11 -18.62 -6.29
CA ASN A 80 3.32 -19.16 -5.71
C ASN A 80 4.45 -19.13 -6.75
N TYR A 81 5.43 -18.26 -6.51
CA TYR A 81 6.62 -18.17 -7.35
C TYR A 81 7.41 -19.48 -7.38
N GLY A 82 7.53 -20.17 -6.24
CA GLY A 82 8.29 -21.42 -6.14
C GLY A 82 7.72 -22.52 -7.01
N GLU A 83 6.40 -22.73 -6.97
CA GLU A 83 5.72 -23.72 -7.81
C GLU A 83 5.90 -23.44 -9.31
N ALA A 84 5.77 -22.16 -9.71
CA ALA A 84 5.91 -21.77 -11.10
C ALA A 84 7.37 -21.84 -11.61
N VAL A 85 8.35 -21.52 -10.76
CA VAL A 85 9.78 -21.68 -11.08
C VAL A 85 10.17 -23.15 -11.20
N LEU A 86 9.60 -24.02 -10.35
CA LEU A 86 9.84 -25.46 -10.44
C LEU A 86 9.26 -26.04 -11.74
N ALA A 87 8.04 -25.63 -12.11
CA ALA A 87 7.43 -26.01 -13.38
C ALA A 87 8.25 -25.52 -14.58
N LEU A 88 8.72 -24.27 -14.54
CA LEU A 88 9.58 -23.70 -15.57
C LEU A 88 10.90 -24.49 -15.67
N SER A 89 11.57 -24.72 -14.55
CA SER A 89 12.86 -25.40 -14.52
C SER A 89 12.74 -26.83 -15.04
N ALA A 90 11.71 -27.57 -14.59
CA ALA A 90 11.43 -28.93 -15.08
C ALA A 90 11.16 -28.95 -16.60
N GLY A 91 10.37 -28.00 -17.11
CA GLY A 91 10.11 -27.89 -18.55
C GLY A 91 11.36 -27.50 -19.35
N LEU A 92 12.14 -26.54 -18.87
CA LEU A 92 13.36 -26.12 -19.56
C LEU A 92 14.41 -27.23 -19.57
N PHE A 93 14.62 -27.93 -18.45
CA PHE A 93 15.57 -29.04 -18.42
C PHE A 93 15.21 -30.15 -19.40
N THR A 94 13.92 -30.44 -19.65
CA THR A 94 13.54 -31.46 -20.64
C THR A 94 13.83 -31.03 -22.08
N VAL A 95 13.60 -29.75 -22.42
CA VAL A 95 13.85 -29.20 -23.77
C VAL A 95 15.34 -29.01 -24.07
N TYR A 96 16.12 -28.65 -23.05
CA TYR A 96 17.57 -28.41 -23.17
C TYR A 96 18.41 -29.65 -22.80
N THR A 97 17.84 -30.86 -22.83
CA THR A 97 18.56 -32.14 -22.58
C THR A 97 19.59 -32.50 -23.66
N VAL A 98 19.55 -31.85 -24.83
CA VAL A 98 20.51 -32.05 -25.93
C VAL A 98 21.85 -31.42 -25.57
N GLU A 99 22.95 -31.98 -26.07
CA GLU A 99 24.33 -31.51 -25.86
C GLU A 99 24.44 -29.99 -25.64
N TRP A 100 24.91 -29.60 -24.46
CA TRP A 100 24.95 -28.21 -24.03
C TRP A 100 25.94 -27.40 -24.87
N THR A 101 25.43 -26.67 -25.86
CA THR A 101 26.20 -25.65 -26.57
C THR A 101 26.09 -24.31 -25.83
N PRO A 102 27.10 -23.42 -25.93
CA PRO A 102 27.04 -22.09 -25.35
C PRO A 102 25.79 -21.30 -25.77
N SER A 103 25.30 -21.48 -27.01
CA SER A 103 24.08 -20.81 -27.49
C SER A 103 22.81 -21.32 -26.79
N LEU A 104 22.72 -22.63 -26.52
CA LEU A 104 21.59 -23.23 -25.80
C LEU A 104 21.58 -22.79 -24.33
N PHE A 105 22.75 -22.73 -23.69
CA PHE A 105 22.88 -22.22 -22.33
C PHE A 105 22.44 -20.76 -22.19
N ILE A 106 22.88 -19.89 -23.12
CA ILE A 106 22.43 -18.48 -23.11
C ILE A 106 20.90 -18.40 -23.33
N GLY A 107 20.35 -19.23 -24.22
CA GLY A 107 18.89 -19.31 -24.44
C GLY A 107 18.13 -19.69 -23.16
N PHE A 108 18.60 -20.72 -22.44
CA PHE A 108 18.05 -21.14 -21.16
C PHE A 108 18.02 -19.99 -20.15
N ILE A 109 19.15 -19.30 -19.95
CA ILE A 109 19.26 -18.18 -19.00
C ILE A 109 18.33 -17.03 -19.39
N VAL A 110 18.26 -16.68 -20.68
CA VAL A 110 17.36 -15.63 -21.16
C VAL A 110 15.91 -15.96 -20.88
N VAL A 111 15.47 -17.19 -21.16
CA VAL A 111 14.09 -17.62 -20.90
C VAL A 111 13.78 -17.60 -19.41
N TRP A 112 14.73 -18.01 -18.57
CA TRP A 112 14.58 -18.01 -17.12
C TRP A 112 14.47 -16.59 -16.54
N ILE A 113 15.32 -15.67 -17.00
CA ILE A 113 15.25 -14.25 -16.61
C ILE A 113 13.96 -13.62 -17.12
N LEU A 114 13.57 -13.89 -18.37
CA LEU A 114 12.34 -13.37 -18.97
C LEU A 114 11.10 -13.78 -18.15
N PHE A 115 11.01 -15.04 -17.74
CA PHE A 115 9.95 -15.52 -16.86
C PHE A 115 9.94 -14.76 -15.53
N THR A 116 11.10 -14.67 -14.87
CA THR A 116 11.22 -14.00 -13.57
C THR A 116 10.79 -12.53 -13.66
N VAL A 117 11.27 -11.80 -14.67
CA VAL A 117 10.88 -10.41 -14.92
C VAL A 117 9.37 -10.28 -15.17
N THR A 118 8.77 -11.21 -15.93
CA THR A 118 7.32 -11.24 -16.16
C THR A 118 6.53 -11.42 -14.87
N VAL A 119 6.96 -12.34 -14.00
CA VAL A 119 6.35 -12.54 -12.68
C VAL A 119 6.44 -11.28 -11.81
N PHE A 120 7.60 -10.62 -11.79
CA PHE A 120 7.76 -9.35 -11.10
C PHE A 120 6.79 -8.28 -11.61
N PHE A 121 6.57 -8.20 -12.92
CA PHE A 121 5.58 -7.29 -13.49
C PHE A 121 4.15 -7.61 -13.04
N ILE A 122 3.74 -8.88 -13.09
CA ILE A 122 2.40 -9.31 -12.63
C ILE A 122 2.20 -8.92 -11.16
N ASN A 123 3.19 -9.19 -10.31
CA ASN A 123 3.10 -8.84 -8.90
C ASN A 123 3.04 -7.32 -8.67
N SER A 124 3.85 -6.55 -9.41
CA SER A 124 3.84 -5.09 -9.33
C SER A 124 2.49 -4.50 -9.74
N VAL A 125 1.88 -5.01 -10.81
CA VAL A 125 0.54 -4.60 -11.25
C VAL A 125 -0.51 -4.94 -10.20
N ARG A 126 -0.44 -6.12 -9.57
CA ARG A 126 -1.37 -6.49 -8.48
C ARG A 126 -1.25 -5.57 -7.27
N ILE A 127 -0.03 -5.26 -6.84
CA ILE A 127 0.21 -4.34 -5.72
C ILE A 127 -0.34 -2.95 -6.06
N ALA A 128 -0.04 -2.44 -7.26
CA ALA A 128 -0.57 -1.15 -7.72
C ALA A 128 -2.11 -1.16 -7.76
N SER A 129 -2.73 -2.25 -8.25
CA SER A 129 -4.19 -2.41 -8.28
C SER A 129 -4.79 -2.45 -6.87
N LYS A 130 -4.13 -3.10 -5.90
CA LYS A 130 -4.59 -3.16 -4.49
C LYS A 130 -4.56 -1.76 -3.87
N ILE A 131 -3.46 -1.03 -4.06
CA ILE A 131 -3.33 0.36 -3.58
C ILE A 131 -4.40 1.24 -4.23
N GLU A 132 -4.60 1.11 -5.54
CA GLU A 132 -5.61 1.84 -6.28
C GLU A 132 -7.02 1.56 -5.76
N SER A 133 -7.39 0.30 -5.50
CA SER A 133 -8.70 -0.04 -4.93
C SER A 133 -8.88 0.53 -3.53
N ILE A 134 -7.85 0.48 -2.68
CA ILE A 134 -7.90 1.01 -1.31
C ILE A 134 -8.09 2.54 -1.33
N LEU A 135 -7.36 3.25 -2.18
CA LEU A 135 -7.48 4.71 -2.30
C LEU A 135 -8.81 5.13 -2.94
N LEU A 136 -9.35 4.33 -3.86
CA LEU A 136 -10.67 4.57 -4.43
C LEU A 136 -11.77 4.39 -3.39
N ASP A 137 -11.72 3.31 -2.60
CA ASP A 137 -12.61 3.11 -1.45
C ASP A 137 -12.53 4.27 -0.44
N ALA A 138 -11.31 4.77 -0.17
CA ALA A 138 -11.07 5.89 0.73
C ALA A 138 -11.66 7.21 0.19
N ALA A 139 -11.49 7.47 -1.10
CA ALA A 139 -12.07 8.66 -1.74
C ALA A 139 -13.61 8.64 -1.69
N ILE A 140 -14.21 7.48 -1.98
CA ILE A 140 -15.67 7.28 -1.91
C ILE A 140 -16.17 7.47 -0.47
N SER A 141 -15.45 6.96 0.53
CA SER A 141 -15.88 7.05 1.93
C SER A 141 -15.83 8.48 2.49
N LEU A 142 -14.95 9.33 1.95
CA LEU A 142 -14.90 10.75 2.31
C LEU A 142 -16.14 11.50 1.79
N GLY A 143 -16.71 11.09 0.65
CA GLY A 143 -18.01 11.55 0.17
C GLY A 143 -18.13 13.07 0.01
N ASN A 144 -17.04 13.75 -0.36
CA ASN A 144 -17.02 15.21 -0.54
C ASN A 144 -17.90 15.58 -1.74
N ARG A 145 -19.05 16.23 -1.49
CA ARG A 145 -19.99 16.69 -2.54
C ARG A 145 -19.38 17.71 -3.52
N GLU A 146 -18.27 18.35 -3.15
CA GLU A 146 -17.64 19.43 -3.93
C GLU A 146 -16.51 18.97 -4.86
N GLN A 147 -15.89 17.81 -4.59
CA GLN A 147 -14.75 17.29 -5.38
C GLN A 147 -15.10 15.94 -6.00
N THR A 148 -14.61 15.71 -7.22
CA THR A 148 -14.82 14.41 -7.87
C THR A 148 -13.93 13.36 -7.18
N ASP A 149 -14.43 12.13 -6.98
CA ASP A 149 -13.68 11.02 -6.35
C ASP A 149 -12.25 10.83 -6.93
N LYS A 150 -12.08 11.14 -8.21
CA LYS A 150 -10.79 11.08 -8.93
C LYS A 150 -9.78 12.13 -8.46
N GLU A 151 -10.23 13.32 -8.08
CA GLU A 151 -9.39 14.42 -7.58
C GLU A 151 -8.97 14.15 -6.13
N THR A 152 -9.91 13.73 -5.29
CA THR A 152 -9.67 13.28 -3.92
C THR A 152 -8.65 12.15 -3.90
N LYS A 153 -8.79 11.14 -4.77
CA LYS A 153 -7.80 10.07 -4.92
C LYS A 153 -6.40 10.60 -5.25
N LYS A 154 -6.29 11.56 -6.18
CA LYS A 154 -4.99 12.14 -6.56
C LYS A 154 -4.35 12.90 -5.41
N GLN A 155 -5.14 13.57 -4.57
CA GLN A 155 -4.66 14.22 -3.35
C GLN A 155 -4.18 13.17 -2.34
N LEU A 156 -4.95 12.09 -2.11
CA LEU A 156 -4.54 11.00 -1.23
C LEU A 156 -3.26 10.31 -1.71
N GLU A 157 -3.10 10.12 -3.02
CA GLU A 157 -1.87 9.59 -3.61
C GLU A 157 -0.67 10.53 -3.39
N ALA A 158 -0.88 11.85 -3.53
CA ALA A 158 0.15 12.84 -3.23
C ALA A 158 0.55 12.82 -1.75
N ILE A 159 -0.43 12.70 -0.84
CA ILE A 159 -0.19 12.60 0.60
C ILE A 159 0.59 11.32 0.94
N SER A 160 0.18 10.17 0.40
CA SER A 160 0.89 8.90 0.60
C SER A 160 2.36 8.97 0.16
N ASN A 161 2.63 9.67 -0.94
CA ASN A 161 3.98 9.85 -1.49
C ASN A 161 4.79 10.98 -0.82
N SER A 162 4.15 11.85 -0.03
CA SER A 162 4.81 12.99 0.62
C SER A 162 5.77 12.56 1.74
N VAL A 163 5.51 11.41 2.38
CA VAL A 163 6.33 10.86 3.46
C VAL A 163 7.57 10.20 2.86
N LYS A 164 8.60 11.00 2.59
CA LYS A 164 9.93 10.52 2.14
C LYS A 164 10.57 9.71 3.27
N ASN A 165 11.16 8.56 2.95
CA ASN A 165 11.79 7.62 3.89
C ASN A 165 10.80 7.01 4.92
N SER A 166 9.59 6.66 4.48
CA SER A 166 8.64 5.96 5.35
C SER A 166 9.14 4.55 5.70
N VAL A 167 9.05 4.19 6.98
CA VAL A 167 9.19 2.78 7.43
C VAL A 167 7.99 1.97 6.96
N LEU A 168 6.84 2.63 6.79
CA LEU A 168 5.60 2.05 6.31
C LEU A 168 5.67 1.72 4.81
N MET A 169 5.16 0.54 4.46
CA MET A 169 5.01 0.10 3.07
C MET A 169 3.92 0.93 2.36
N PRO A 170 3.95 1.03 1.01
CA PRO A 170 2.97 1.80 0.25
C PRO A 170 1.51 1.39 0.47
N ASP A 171 1.26 0.09 0.67
CA ASP A 171 -0.07 -0.44 0.94
C ASP A 171 -0.54 -0.14 2.38
N GLU A 172 0.35 -0.25 3.37
CA GLU A 172 0.06 0.17 4.76
C GLU A 172 -0.33 1.65 4.83
N ARG A 173 0.38 2.52 4.10
CA ARG A 173 0.04 3.96 3.99
C ARG A 173 -1.35 4.18 3.39
N ALA A 174 -1.71 3.41 2.38
CA ALA A 174 -3.04 3.49 1.77
C ALA A 174 -4.14 3.04 2.75
N GLU A 175 -3.89 2.00 3.55
CA GLU A 175 -4.83 1.53 4.58
C GLU A 175 -5.03 2.56 5.71
N ILE A 176 -3.95 3.24 6.14
CA ILE A 176 -4.02 4.33 7.13
C ILE A 176 -4.87 5.48 6.59
N LEU A 177 -4.65 5.89 5.34
CA LEU A 177 -5.44 6.95 4.70
C LEU A 177 -6.91 6.54 4.57
N ARG A 178 -7.20 5.28 4.23
CA ARG A 178 -8.57 4.75 4.22
C ARG A 178 -9.24 4.88 5.58
N LEU A 179 -8.53 4.54 6.67
CA LEU A 179 -9.04 4.73 8.03
C LEU A 179 -9.33 6.20 8.33
N PHE A 180 -8.44 7.11 7.94
CA PHE A 180 -8.62 8.56 8.14
C PHE A 180 -9.85 9.09 7.38
N CYS A 181 -10.05 8.65 6.14
CA CYS A 181 -11.25 8.98 5.36
C CYS A 181 -12.53 8.48 6.03
N PHE A 182 -12.56 7.22 6.49
CA PHE A 182 -13.72 6.68 7.21
C PHE A 182 -14.03 7.42 8.51
N ARG A 183 -12.98 7.91 9.20
CA ARG A 183 -13.13 8.70 10.43
C ARG A 183 -13.44 10.18 10.18
N LYS A 184 -13.55 10.59 8.91
CA LYS A 184 -13.84 11.95 8.44
C LYS A 184 -12.81 12.98 8.93
N ILE A 185 -11.53 12.65 8.82
CA ILE A 185 -10.45 13.61 9.06
C ILE A 185 -10.32 14.53 7.84
N ASP A 186 -10.06 15.81 8.05
CA ASP A 186 -9.81 16.78 6.98
C ASP A 186 -8.56 16.39 6.18
N ILE A 187 -8.61 16.50 4.85
CA ILE A 187 -7.50 16.15 3.94
C ILE A 187 -6.20 16.86 4.34
N ASP A 188 -6.29 18.14 4.73
CA ASP A 188 -5.15 18.97 5.13
C ASP A 188 -4.41 18.40 6.36
N LYS A 189 -5.11 17.69 7.24
CA LYS A 189 -4.55 17.09 8.46
C LYS A 189 -4.05 15.66 8.25
N MET A 190 -4.45 15.01 7.15
CA MET A 190 -4.06 13.62 6.87
C MET A 190 -2.56 13.48 6.63
N GLN A 191 -1.92 14.49 6.03
CA GLN A 191 -0.47 14.48 5.82
C GLN A 191 0.29 14.47 7.15
N THR A 192 -0.07 15.36 8.07
CA THR A 192 0.50 15.40 9.42
C THR A 192 0.20 14.10 10.18
N GLY A 193 -1.04 13.60 10.11
CA GLY A 193 -1.40 12.33 10.73
C GLY A 193 -0.57 11.16 10.22
N LEU A 194 -0.38 11.04 8.90
CA LEU A 194 0.41 9.97 8.31
C LEU A 194 1.89 10.08 8.70
N HIS A 195 2.43 11.30 8.80
CA HIS A 195 3.79 11.56 9.27
C HIS A 195 3.99 11.03 10.71
N TRP A 196 3.07 11.34 11.62
CA TRP A 196 3.14 10.91 13.01
C TRP A 196 2.94 9.40 13.19
N VAL A 197 2.05 8.78 12.42
CA VAL A 197 1.93 7.31 12.41
C VAL A 197 3.26 6.67 11.96
N ASN A 198 3.91 7.22 10.93
CA ASN A 198 5.20 6.71 10.48
C ASN A 198 6.31 6.85 11.54
N ILE A 199 6.37 7.99 12.24
CA ILE A 199 7.33 8.21 13.33
C ILE A 199 7.08 7.22 14.47
N TYR A 200 5.84 7.13 14.96
CA TYR A 200 5.50 6.23 16.06
C TYR A 200 5.74 4.78 15.69
N PHE A 201 5.37 4.36 14.48
CA PHE A 201 5.65 3.01 14.00
C PHE A 201 7.16 2.72 13.96
N GLY A 202 7.96 3.69 13.52
CA GLY A 202 9.42 3.59 13.50
C GLY A 202 10.01 3.35 14.89
N ILE A 203 9.47 4.02 15.91
CA ILE A 203 10.00 4.02 17.28
C ILE A 203 9.45 2.88 18.13
N THR A 204 8.14 2.64 18.10
CA THR A 204 7.46 1.71 19.03
C THR A 204 7.21 0.33 18.44
N LYS A 205 7.22 0.18 17.11
CA LYS A 205 6.87 -1.06 16.38
C LYS A 205 5.48 -1.63 16.70
N ILE A 206 4.60 -0.82 17.28
CA ILE A 206 3.19 -1.14 17.50
C ILE A 206 2.48 -1.27 16.14
N PRO A 207 1.49 -2.15 15.97
CA PRO A 207 0.77 -2.28 14.70
C PRO A 207 0.27 -0.94 14.16
N TYR A 208 0.52 -0.66 12.88
CA TYR A 208 0.27 0.65 12.27
C TYR A 208 -1.21 1.08 12.31
N MET A 209 -2.15 0.11 12.30
CA MET A 209 -3.58 0.38 12.40
C MET A 209 -3.99 0.88 13.80
N ASP A 210 -3.36 0.37 14.85
CA ASP A 210 -3.60 0.84 16.22
C ASP A 210 -3.09 2.28 16.39
N LEU A 211 -1.90 2.55 15.85
CA LEU A 211 -1.33 3.90 15.82
C LEU A 211 -2.18 4.87 14.98
N ALA A 212 -2.68 4.43 13.84
CA ALA A 212 -3.58 5.25 13.02
C ALA A 212 -4.90 5.53 13.74
N SER A 213 -5.46 4.55 14.46
CA SER A 213 -6.63 4.76 15.32
C SER A 213 -6.34 5.79 16.42
N PHE A 214 -5.20 5.67 17.10
CA PHE A 214 -4.77 6.63 18.11
C PHE A 214 -4.63 8.04 17.54
N VAL A 215 -3.81 8.20 16.49
CA VAL A 215 -3.53 9.50 15.86
C VAL A 215 -4.81 10.15 15.33
N SER A 216 -5.71 9.38 14.74
CA SER A 216 -6.99 9.92 14.27
C SER A 216 -7.90 10.45 15.39
N GLU A 217 -7.92 9.78 16.55
CA GLU A 217 -8.70 10.23 17.71
C GLU A 217 -8.10 11.50 18.32
N VAL A 218 -6.78 11.60 18.38
CA VAL A 218 -6.10 12.83 18.82
C VAL A 218 -6.40 13.98 17.87
N ILE A 219 -6.22 13.81 16.55
CA ILE A 219 -6.47 14.86 15.55
C ILE A 219 -7.92 15.34 15.60
N LYS A 220 -8.87 14.43 15.77
CA LYS A 220 -10.30 14.75 15.76
C LYS A 220 -10.73 15.56 16.98
N ASN A 221 -10.15 15.28 18.14
CA ASN A 221 -10.51 15.91 19.42
C ASN A 221 -9.62 17.11 19.78
N THR A 222 -8.55 17.36 19.02
CA THR A 222 -7.67 18.52 19.25
C THR A 222 -8.32 19.78 18.71
N THR A 223 -8.66 20.69 19.61
CA THR A 223 -9.00 22.08 19.26
C THR A 223 -7.73 22.93 19.28
N LEU A 224 -7.40 23.55 18.14
CA LEU A 224 -6.19 24.36 18.01
C LEU A 224 -6.48 25.76 18.56
N TYR A 225 -5.90 26.08 19.72
CA TYR A 225 -5.88 27.43 20.26
C TYR A 225 -4.54 28.12 19.95
N ALA A 226 -4.57 29.45 19.88
CA ALA A 226 -3.51 30.35 19.44
C ALA A 226 -2.07 29.84 19.71
N GLY A 227 -1.37 29.45 18.64
CA GLY A 227 0.05 29.08 18.64
C GLY A 227 0.37 27.59 18.83
N ILE A 228 -0.60 26.74 19.15
CA ILE A 228 -0.40 25.29 19.29
C ILE A 228 -0.71 24.60 17.97
N THR A 229 0.29 23.97 17.35
CA THR A 229 0.11 23.13 16.15
C THR A 229 -0.19 21.69 16.53
N ILE A 230 -0.74 20.91 15.59
CA ILE A 230 -0.95 19.46 15.76
C ILE A 230 0.38 18.76 16.06
N ASP A 231 1.47 19.21 15.42
CA ASP A 231 2.81 18.66 15.65
C ASP A 231 3.27 18.82 17.10
N ASN A 232 3.05 20.01 17.70
CA ASN A 232 3.40 20.25 19.10
C ASN A 232 2.66 19.30 20.06
N VAL A 233 1.41 18.96 19.75
CA VAL A 233 0.61 18.02 20.56
C VAL A 233 1.19 16.62 20.47
N PHE A 234 1.55 16.15 19.28
CA PHE A 234 2.16 14.83 19.14
C PHE A 234 3.56 14.74 19.73
N ASP A 235 4.38 15.78 19.58
CA ASP A 235 5.67 15.88 20.28
C ASP A 235 5.49 15.79 21.79
N TYR A 236 4.49 16.50 22.34
CA TYR A 236 4.17 16.45 23.76
C TYR A 236 3.78 15.04 24.23
N ILE A 237 2.88 14.37 23.48
CA ILE A 237 2.46 12.99 23.76
C ILE A 237 3.67 12.05 23.69
N TYR A 238 4.54 12.22 22.70
CA TYR A 238 5.75 11.40 22.56
C TYR A 238 6.69 11.52 23.77
N VAL A 239 6.95 12.76 24.21
CA VAL A 239 7.76 13.02 25.40
C VAL A 239 7.10 12.42 26.64
N GLY A 240 5.77 12.54 26.76
CA GLY A 240 4.98 11.89 27.80
C GLY A 240 5.18 10.38 27.83
N MET A 241 4.90 9.70 26.70
CA MET A 241 5.06 8.25 26.55
C MET A 241 6.48 7.77 26.88
N ARG A 242 7.50 8.56 26.55
CA ARG A 242 8.91 8.22 26.84
C ARG A 242 9.27 8.35 28.32
N ASN A 243 8.68 9.33 29.01
CA ASN A 243 9.01 9.65 30.40
C ASN A 243 8.16 8.89 31.42
N THR A 244 7.05 8.29 30.99
CA THR A 244 6.23 7.43 31.84
C THR A 244 6.87 6.06 32.08
N PRO A 245 6.63 5.43 33.24
CA PRO A 245 7.14 4.08 33.55
C PRO A 245 6.43 2.96 32.78
N ALA A 246 5.36 3.26 32.05
CA ALA A 246 4.60 2.29 31.25
C ALA A 246 5.22 2.09 29.86
N SER A 247 5.01 0.90 29.29
CA SER A 247 5.40 0.66 27.89
C SER A 247 4.52 1.47 26.92
N PRO A 248 5.02 1.85 25.73
CA PRO A 248 4.21 2.56 24.74
C PRO A 248 2.92 1.82 24.33
N LEU A 249 2.92 0.48 24.38
CA LEU A 249 1.74 -0.32 24.10
C LEU A 249 0.69 -0.18 25.20
N GLU A 250 1.09 -0.31 26.47
CA GLU A 250 0.21 -0.12 27.62
C GLU A 250 -0.37 1.31 27.66
N TYR A 251 0.45 2.30 27.31
CA TYR A 251 0.02 3.69 27.20
C TYR A 251 -1.13 3.85 26.19
N ILE A 252 -0.98 3.26 24.99
CA ILE A 252 -2.00 3.32 23.94
C ILE A 252 -3.25 2.51 24.32
N ASP A 253 -3.10 1.37 25.01
CA ASP A 253 -4.24 0.57 25.44
C ASP A 253 -5.06 1.28 26.53
N ILE A 254 -4.40 1.98 27.45
CA ILE A 254 -5.06 2.82 28.46
C ILE A 254 -5.74 4.03 27.82
N PHE A 255 -5.09 4.65 26.83
CA PHE A 255 -5.73 5.68 26.02
C PHE A 255 -7.01 5.16 25.35
N LYS A 256 -6.97 3.97 24.72
CA LYS A 256 -8.14 3.39 24.04
C LYS A 256 -9.33 3.20 24.99
N LYS A 257 -9.09 2.88 26.27
CA LYS A 257 -10.13 2.78 27.29
C LYS A 257 -10.71 4.15 27.65
N THR A 258 -9.83 5.13 27.86
CA THR A 258 -10.17 6.49 28.31
C THR A 258 -10.49 7.47 27.18
N ARG A 259 -10.49 7.03 25.91
CA ARG A 259 -10.69 7.89 24.72
C ARG A 259 -11.99 8.70 24.74
N HIS A 260 -13.03 8.17 25.39
CA HIS A 260 -14.32 8.82 25.51
C HIS A 260 -14.23 10.08 26.38
N ILE A 261 -13.30 10.11 27.33
CA ILE A 261 -13.02 11.27 28.18
C ILE A 261 -12.39 12.38 27.33
N LEU A 262 -11.39 12.05 26.51
CA LEU A 262 -10.77 13.02 25.59
C LEU A 262 -11.80 13.69 24.65
N ALA A 263 -12.79 12.94 24.19
CA ALA A 263 -13.87 13.48 23.35
C ALA A 263 -14.73 14.52 24.09
N SER A 264 -14.84 14.40 25.42
CA SER A 264 -15.63 15.29 26.27
C SER A 264 -14.86 16.55 26.69
N THR A 265 -13.56 16.45 26.96
CA THR A 265 -12.74 17.51 27.55
C THR A 265 -12.50 18.72 26.65
N LYS A 266 -12.51 18.55 25.33
CA LYS A 266 -12.05 19.54 24.32
C LYS A 266 -10.61 20.07 24.49
N ASN A 267 -9.93 19.83 25.63
CA ASN A 267 -8.54 20.19 25.92
C ASN A 267 -7.65 18.94 25.93
N THR A 268 -7.01 18.69 24.80
CA THR A 268 -6.16 17.50 24.58
C THR A 268 -4.90 17.49 25.44
N ILE A 269 -4.27 18.64 25.68
CA ILE A 269 -3.03 18.71 26.46
C ILE A 269 -3.30 18.37 27.92
N LEU A 270 -4.37 18.93 28.50
CA LEU A 270 -4.76 18.64 29.87
C LEU A 270 -5.05 17.15 30.07
N TYR A 271 -5.77 16.53 29.14
CA TYR A 271 -6.02 15.08 29.19
C TYR A 271 -4.72 14.26 29.21
N PHE A 272 -3.77 14.55 28.32
CA PHE A 272 -2.49 13.82 28.31
C PHE A 272 -1.58 14.15 29.49
N GLN A 273 -1.66 15.36 30.07
CA GLN A 273 -1.03 15.69 31.35
C GLN A 273 -1.54 14.76 32.46
N THR A 274 -2.87 14.68 32.62
CA THR A 274 -3.49 13.81 33.63
C THR A 274 -3.14 12.34 33.42
N LEU A 275 -3.07 11.90 32.17
CA LEU A 275 -2.68 10.52 31.84
C LEU A 275 -1.22 10.23 32.22
N ASN A 276 -0.30 11.18 31.97
CA ASN A 276 1.09 11.06 32.39
C ASN A 276 1.25 11.08 33.92
N ASP A 277 0.48 11.93 34.60
CA ASP A 277 0.45 12.00 36.07
C ASP A 277 -0.07 10.69 36.68
N PHE A 278 -1.11 10.09 36.08
CA PHE A 278 -1.62 8.78 36.48
C PHE A 278 -0.52 7.71 36.41
N PHE A 279 0.20 7.62 35.30
CA PHE A 279 1.31 6.66 35.17
C PHE A 279 2.44 6.92 36.16
N SER A 280 2.71 8.17 36.48
CA SER A 280 3.76 8.55 37.45
C SER A 280 3.34 8.28 38.90
N SER A 281 2.04 8.32 39.19
CA SER A 281 1.47 8.08 40.53
C SER A 281 1.50 6.61 40.96
N GLY A 282 1.75 5.67 40.04
CA GLY A 282 1.80 4.24 40.33
C GLY A 282 0.47 3.62 40.77
N GLN A 283 -0.66 4.29 40.50
CA GLN A 283 -1.99 3.79 40.85
C GLN A 283 -2.39 2.56 40.01
N LEU A 284 -3.28 1.73 40.56
CA LEU A 284 -3.79 0.54 39.88
C LEU A 284 -4.47 0.94 38.57
N ILE A 285 -4.07 0.29 37.46
CA ILE A 285 -4.57 0.54 36.09
C ILE A 285 -6.11 0.54 36.00
N ASN A 286 -6.78 -0.24 36.85
CA ASN A 286 -8.25 -0.34 36.89
C ASN A 286 -8.95 0.94 37.36
N LYS A 287 -8.23 1.90 37.97
CA LYS A 287 -8.77 3.19 38.44
C LYS A 287 -8.49 4.35 37.49
N VAL A 288 -7.94 4.08 36.31
CA VAL A 288 -7.53 5.15 35.39
C VAL A 288 -8.71 5.98 34.89
N GLU A 289 -9.87 5.38 34.69
CA GLU A 289 -11.09 6.10 34.27
C GLU A 289 -11.55 7.06 35.37
N GLU A 290 -11.71 6.58 36.60
CA GLU A 290 -12.09 7.41 37.76
C GLU A 290 -11.11 8.56 38.00
N TYR A 291 -9.81 8.30 37.87
CA TYR A 291 -8.77 9.31 38.08
C TYR A 291 -8.81 10.39 36.99
N VAL A 292 -8.87 9.98 35.72
CA VAL A 292 -8.90 10.93 34.60
C VAL A 292 -10.22 11.71 34.60
N GLU A 293 -11.37 11.08 34.88
CA GLU A 293 -12.65 11.80 35.01
C GLU A 293 -12.62 12.84 36.13
N SER A 294 -12.03 12.52 37.29
CA SER A 294 -12.00 13.43 38.44
C SER A 294 -11.23 14.73 38.22
N ILE A 295 -10.29 14.75 37.28
CA ILE A 295 -9.40 15.90 37.02
C ILE A 295 -9.79 16.61 35.73
N VAL A 296 -10.27 15.85 34.74
CA VAL A 296 -10.47 16.34 33.37
C VAL A 296 -11.94 16.74 33.12
N VAL A 297 -12.88 16.24 33.92
CA VAL A 297 -14.29 16.67 33.90
C VAL A 297 -14.49 17.72 35.00
N ILE A 298 -14.08 18.95 34.73
CA ILE A 298 -14.61 20.12 35.43
C ILE A 298 -15.07 21.09 34.35
N ASP A 299 -16.40 21.24 34.32
CA ASP A 299 -17.32 22.02 33.45
C ASP A 299 -17.76 21.42 32.10
#